data_AF-A0A353BW57-F1
#
_entry.id   AF-A0A353BW57-F1
#
_cell.length_a   1.000
_cell.length_b   1.000
_cell.length_c   1.000
_cell.angle_alpha   90.00
_cell.angle_beta   90.00
_cell.angle_gamma   90.00
#
_symmetry.space_group_name_H-M   'P 1'
#
loop_
_entity.id
_entity.type
_entity.pdbx_description
1 polymer ?
#
loop_
_entity_poly.entity_id
_entity_poly.type
_entity_poly.pdbx_seq_one_letter_code
_entity_poly.pdbx_strand_id
1 'polypeptide(L)'
;MVKMMMKKTTSQDFLQAEITSCLLSWYHFNARSLPWRQTCDPYAIWVSEVMLQQTRVETVIPYYQKFLKQFPTIAALAAAPESEVLKVWEGLGYYRRAQLLIKGTTAVMERFGGHLPAKPEILATIPGIGAYMSGSLASIAFNLPVPAVDGNVIRLVTRILAWPEDSGTANSKRVITDWVRAHFPIHDAANFTQALMEMGALVCLPRNPRCFDC
;
A
#
# COMPACT_ATOMS: atom_id res chain seq x y z
N MET A 1 -20.28 -38.82 2.62
CA MET A 1 -19.15 -38.99 3.56
C MET A 1 -17.95 -38.22 2.99
N VAL A 2 -17.87 -36.92 3.26
CA VAL A 2 -16.80 -36.05 2.71
C VAL A 2 -15.60 -36.15 3.64
N LYS A 3 -14.53 -36.76 3.14
CA LYS A 3 -13.25 -36.88 3.84
C LYS A 3 -12.58 -35.51 3.79
N MET A 4 -12.81 -34.69 4.81
CA MET A 4 -12.11 -33.42 5.01
C MET A 4 -10.65 -33.75 5.30
N MET A 5 -9.80 -33.69 4.27
CA MET A 5 -8.35 -33.81 4.43
C MET A 5 -7.86 -32.60 5.23
N MET A 6 -7.70 -32.78 6.54
CA MET A 6 -6.94 -31.85 7.37
C MET A 6 -5.49 -31.89 6.87
N LYS A 7 -5.05 -30.82 6.19
CA LYS A 7 -3.62 -30.61 5.93
C LYS A 7 -2.92 -30.56 7.28
N LYS A 8 -1.85 -31.35 7.43
CA LYS A 8 -1.00 -31.29 8.62
C LYS A 8 -0.33 -29.91 8.67
N THR A 9 -0.66 -29.11 9.67
CA THR A 9 0.00 -27.84 9.97
C THR A 9 1.48 -28.10 10.28
N THR A 10 2.38 -27.48 9.52
CA THR A 10 3.83 -27.60 9.67
C THR A 10 4.34 -26.57 10.68
N SER A 11 5.56 -26.76 11.22
CA SER A 11 6.21 -25.76 12.10
C SER A 11 6.35 -24.38 11.43
N GLN A 12 6.45 -24.36 10.11
CA GLN A 12 6.53 -23.15 9.30
C GLN A 12 5.18 -22.43 9.22
N ASP A 13 4.07 -23.17 9.14
CA ASP A 13 2.72 -22.59 9.18
C ASP A 13 2.42 -21.95 10.55
N PHE A 14 2.91 -22.55 11.64
CA PHE A 14 2.79 -21.98 12.99
C PHE A 14 3.58 -20.67 13.13
N LEU A 15 4.85 -20.65 12.71
CA LEU A 15 5.68 -19.44 12.76
C LEU A 15 5.09 -18.30 11.92
N GLN A 16 4.57 -18.63 10.74
CA GLN A 16 3.88 -17.68 9.87
C GLN A 16 2.66 -17.06 10.56
N ALA A 17 1.79 -17.89 11.15
CA ALA A 17 0.59 -17.42 11.85
C ALA A 17 0.95 -16.53 13.05
N GLU A 18 2.01 -16.88 13.78
CA GLU A 18 2.51 -16.11 14.91
C GLU A 18 3.03 -14.73 14.48
N ILE A 19 3.86 -14.66 13.42
CA ILE A 19 4.37 -13.39 12.88
C ILE A 19 3.20 -12.48 12.48
N THR A 20 2.23 -13.00 11.72
CA THR A 20 1.07 -12.22 11.29
C THR A 20 0.26 -11.72 12.48
N SER A 21 0.00 -12.57 13.47
CA SER A 21 -0.76 -12.20 14.68
C SER A 21 -0.03 -11.12 15.50
N CYS A 22 1.27 -11.28 15.73
CA CYS A 22 2.08 -10.31 16.48
C CYS A 22 2.13 -8.96 15.76
N LEU A 23 2.32 -8.97 14.44
CA LEU A 23 2.36 -7.76 13.62
C LEU A 23 1.02 -7.00 13.66
N LEU A 24 -0.10 -7.70 13.51
CA LEU A 24 -1.43 -7.08 13.56
C LEU A 24 -1.76 -6.53 14.95
N SER A 25 -1.42 -7.29 16.01
CA SER A 25 -1.57 -6.83 17.38
C SER A 25 -0.75 -5.56 17.62
N TRP A 26 0.52 -5.55 17.23
CA TRP A 26 1.36 -4.36 17.33
C TRP A 26 0.76 -3.18 16.57
N TYR A 27 0.29 -3.39 15.33
CA TYR A 27 -0.31 -2.33 14.52
C TYR A 27 -1.55 -1.74 15.18
N HIS A 28 -2.43 -2.57 15.75
CA HIS A 28 -3.62 -2.10 16.45
C HIS A 28 -3.32 -1.11 17.58
N PHE A 29 -2.22 -1.31 18.33
CA PHE A 29 -1.85 -0.42 19.44
C PHE A 29 -0.93 0.73 19.05
N ASN A 30 -0.18 0.63 17.95
CA ASN A 30 0.92 1.55 17.63
C ASN A 30 0.75 2.30 16.30
N ALA A 31 -0.26 1.97 15.48
CA ALA A 31 -0.45 2.64 14.20
C ALA A 31 -0.67 4.15 14.38
N ARG A 32 0.05 4.95 13.58
CA ARG A 32 -0.22 6.39 13.51
C ARG A 32 -1.62 6.62 12.97
N SER A 33 -2.35 7.54 13.62
CA SER A 33 -3.60 8.09 13.10
C SER A 33 -3.30 9.02 11.93
N LEU A 34 -3.55 8.54 10.70
CA LEU A 34 -3.31 9.28 9.47
C LEU A 34 -4.63 9.49 8.71
N PRO A 35 -4.86 10.63 8.04
CA PRO A 35 -6.15 10.92 7.39
C PRO A 35 -6.60 9.86 6.39
N TRP A 36 -5.68 9.32 5.60
CA TRP A 36 -5.95 8.27 4.61
C TRP A 36 -6.21 6.88 5.22
N ARG A 37 -6.01 6.70 6.53
CA ARG A 37 -6.37 5.46 7.25
C ARG A 37 -7.78 5.48 7.81
N GLN A 38 -8.45 6.62 7.78
CA GLN A 38 -9.80 6.80 8.32
C GLN A 38 -10.88 6.59 7.24
N THR A 39 -10.51 6.03 6.08
CA THR A 39 -11.38 5.81 4.93
C THR A 39 -11.00 4.51 4.22
N CYS A 40 -11.99 3.90 3.56
CA CYS A 40 -11.78 2.82 2.60
C CYS A 40 -12.03 3.28 1.16
N ASP A 41 -12.23 4.58 0.92
CA ASP A 41 -12.43 5.12 -0.43
C ASP A 41 -11.19 4.88 -1.30
N PRO A 42 -11.30 4.08 -2.39
CA PRO A 42 -10.19 3.78 -3.28
C PRO A 42 -9.56 5.03 -3.89
N TYR A 43 -10.33 6.09 -4.16
CA TYR A 43 -9.80 7.33 -4.70
C TYR A 43 -8.94 8.06 -3.66
N ALA A 44 -9.48 8.24 -2.45
CA ALA A 44 -8.75 8.85 -1.35
C ALA A 44 -7.45 8.10 -1.03
N ILE A 45 -7.47 6.77 -1.02
CA ILE A 45 -6.26 5.95 -0.82
C ILE A 45 -5.28 6.12 -1.99
N TRP A 46 -5.76 6.13 -3.22
CA TRP A 46 -4.89 6.35 -4.39
C TRP A 46 -4.15 7.69 -4.32
N VAL A 47 -4.86 8.76 -3.94
CA VAL A 47 -4.27 10.10 -3.77
C VAL A 47 -3.16 10.07 -2.72
N SER A 48 -3.40 9.49 -1.54
CA SER A 48 -2.36 9.41 -0.50
C SER A 48 -1.15 8.61 -0.95
N GLU A 49 -1.39 7.48 -1.60
CA GLU A 49 -0.32 6.59 -2.06
C GLU A 49 0.55 7.26 -3.14
N VAL A 50 -0.04 8.07 -4.03
CA VAL A 50 0.73 8.88 -4.99
C VAL A 50 1.53 9.96 -4.26
N MET A 51 0.92 10.67 -3.30
CA MET A 51 1.59 11.74 -2.54
C MET A 51 2.74 11.23 -1.66
N LEU A 52 2.62 10.03 -1.08
CA LEU A 52 3.64 9.44 -0.20
C LEU A 52 4.89 8.95 -0.94
N GLN A 53 4.85 8.87 -2.28
CA GLN A 53 6.04 8.53 -3.07
C GLN A 53 7.12 9.60 -2.93
N GLN A 54 8.23 9.25 -2.27
CA GLN A 54 9.37 10.15 -2.07
C GLN A 54 9.01 11.46 -1.33
N THR A 55 7.96 11.45 -0.50
CA THR A 55 7.57 12.60 0.32
C THR A 55 7.27 12.12 1.74
N ARG A 56 7.66 12.92 2.75
CA ARG A 56 7.47 12.56 4.17
C ARG A 56 5.99 12.66 4.56
N VAL A 57 5.56 11.80 5.47
CA VAL A 57 4.16 11.72 5.94
C VAL A 57 3.68 13.07 6.47
N GLU A 58 4.49 13.74 7.28
CA GLU A 58 4.14 15.01 7.93
C GLU A 58 3.90 16.12 6.90
N THR A 59 4.65 16.08 5.79
CA THR A 59 4.46 17.00 4.66
C THR A 59 3.19 16.66 3.89
N VAL A 60 2.86 15.39 3.69
CA VAL A 60 1.70 14.97 2.89
C VAL A 60 0.36 15.31 3.56
N ILE A 61 0.25 15.20 4.88
CA ILE A 61 -1.02 15.40 5.63
C ILE A 61 -1.79 16.68 5.21
N PRO A 62 -1.22 17.90 5.27
CA PRO A 62 -1.97 19.10 4.91
C PRO A 62 -2.30 19.18 3.41
N TYR A 63 -1.44 18.64 2.54
CA TYR A 63 -1.70 18.63 1.09
C TYR A 63 -2.82 17.66 0.73
N TYR A 64 -2.81 16.47 1.32
CA TYR A 64 -3.86 15.47 1.14
C TYR A 64 -5.24 16.04 1.48
N GLN A 65 -5.36 16.68 2.64
CA GLN A 65 -6.61 17.29 3.10
C GLN A 65 -7.07 18.42 2.17
N LYS A 66 -6.17 19.33 1.78
CA LYS A 66 -6.48 20.42 0.84
C LYS A 66 -6.88 19.87 -0.54
N PHE A 67 -6.18 18.84 -1.01
CA PHE A 67 -6.41 18.23 -2.32
C PHE A 67 -7.77 17.56 -2.39
N LEU A 68 -8.13 16.72 -1.42
CA LEU A 68 -9.45 16.08 -1.40
C LEU A 68 -10.60 17.05 -1.14
N LYS A 69 -10.34 18.18 -0.47
CA LYS A 69 -11.34 19.26 -0.36
C LYS A 69 -11.65 19.89 -1.72
N GLN A 70 -10.64 20.10 -2.57
CA GLN A 70 -10.80 20.70 -3.89
C GLN A 70 -11.29 19.69 -4.93
N PHE A 71 -10.74 18.47 -4.89
CA PHE A 71 -11.02 17.38 -5.82
C PHE A 71 -11.51 16.17 -5.01
N PRO A 72 -12.79 16.15 -4.58
CA PRO A 72 -13.30 15.12 -3.68
C PRO A 72 -13.55 13.76 -4.35
N THR A 73 -13.54 13.69 -5.68
CA THR A 73 -13.86 12.47 -6.44
C THR A 73 -12.98 12.33 -7.68
N ILE A 74 -12.94 11.12 -8.24
CA ILE A 74 -12.32 10.84 -9.55
C ILE A 74 -12.90 11.75 -10.63
N ALA A 75 -14.22 11.95 -10.66
CA ALA A 75 -14.87 12.82 -11.63
C ALA A 75 -14.42 14.28 -11.48
N ALA A 76 -14.34 14.78 -10.24
CA ALA A 76 -13.86 16.14 -9.98
C ALA A 76 -12.41 16.33 -10.42
N LEU A 77 -11.52 15.37 -10.15
CA LEU A 77 -10.12 15.47 -10.57
C LEU A 77 -9.95 15.32 -12.09
N ALA A 78 -10.68 14.39 -12.72
CA ALA A 78 -10.59 14.14 -14.16
C ALA A 78 -11.10 15.32 -15.01
N ALA A 79 -12.06 16.10 -14.48
CA ALA A 79 -12.59 17.28 -15.15
C ALA A 79 -11.80 18.57 -14.86
N ALA A 80 -10.91 18.56 -13.87
CA ALA A 80 -10.16 19.74 -13.46
C ALA A 80 -9.09 20.14 -14.50
N PRO A 81 -8.90 21.45 -14.77
CA PRO A 81 -7.76 21.91 -15.55
C PRO A 81 -6.44 21.50 -14.89
N GLU A 82 -5.48 21.01 -15.68
CA GLU A 82 -4.18 20.57 -15.14
C GLU A 82 -3.50 21.67 -14.32
N SER A 83 -3.59 22.94 -14.76
CA SER A 83 -3.03 24.08 -14.03
C SER A 83 -3.59 24.25 -12.61
N GLU A 84 -4.87 23.97 -12.38
CA GLU A 84 -5.48 24.04 -11.05
C GLU A 84 -4.97 22.90 -10.16
N VAL A 85 -4.88 21.69 -10.70
CA VAL A 85 -4.35 20.54 -9.98
C VAL A 85 -2.89 20.77 -9.59
N LEU A 86 -2.06 21.25 -10.52
CA LEU A 86 -0.65 21.56 -10.25
C LEU A 86 -0.50 22.70 -9.24
N LYS A 87 -1.43 23.66 -9.20
CA LYS A 87 -1.44 24.73 -8.20
C LYS A 87 -1.72 24.21 -6.79
N VAL A 88 -2.60 23.22 -6.64
CA VAL A 88 -2.85 22.57 -5.34
C VAL A 88 -1.68 21.66 -4.94
N TRP A 89 -0.97 21.08 -5.92
CA TRP A 89 0.21 20.23 -5.74
C TRP A 89 1.51 21.01 -5.47
N GLU A 90 1.51 22.32 -5.72
CA GLU A 90 2.69 23.18 -5.63
C GLU A 90 3.39 23.06 -4.27
N GLY A 91 4.66 22.65 -4.29
CA GLY A 91 5.46 22.43 -3.07
C GLY A 91 5.69 20.96 -2.69
N LEU A 92 4.90 20.01 -3.20
CA LEU A 92 5.16 18.56 -3.02
C LEU A 92 6.28 18.02 -3.91
N GLY A 93 6.66 18.77 -4.96
CA GLY A 93 7.62 18.32 -5.97
C GLY A 93 7.13 17.12 -6.78
N TYR A 94 8.00 16.63 -7.68
CA TYR A 94 7.73 15.49 -8.55
C TYR A 94 6.39 15.60 -9.30
N TYR A 95 6.14 16.74 -9.97
CA TYR A 95 4.86 17.07 -10.63
C TYR A 95 4.36 16.01 -11.64
N ARG A 96 5.27 15.20 -12.19
CA ARG A 96 4.90 14.05 -13.03
C ARG A 96 3.93 13.09 -12.31
N ARG A 97 3.98 12.99 -10.98
CA ARG A 97 3.04 12.21 -10.17
C ARG A 97 1.62 12.75 -10.28
N ALA A 98 1.44 14.06 -10.15
CA ALA A 98 0.14 14.71 -10.32
C ALA A 98 -0.39 14.52 -11.74
N GLN A 99 0.46 14.70 -12.75
CA GLN A 99 0.09 14.49 -14.15
C GLN A 99 -0.32 13.04 -14.45
N LEU A 100 0.39 12.06 -13.89
CA LEU A 100 0.02 10.65 -14.01
C LEU A 100 -1.29 10.34 -13.28
N LEU A 101 -1.53 10.96 -12.12
CA LEU A 101 -2.78 10.82 -11.39
C LEU A 101 -3.97 11.37 -12.20
N ILE A 102 -3.83 12.56 -12.79
CA ILE A 102 -4.86 13.14 -13.69
C ILE A 102 -5.16 12.17 -14.84
N LYS A 103 -4.12 11.75 -15.57
CA LYS A 103 -4.25 10.78 -16.68
C LYS A 103 -4.93 9.48 -16.24
N GLY A 104 -4.57 8.99 -15.06
CA GLY A 104 -5.19 7.82 -14.45
C GLY A 104 -6.69 8.04 -14.20
N THR A 105 -7.07 9.15 -13.57
CA THR A 105 -8.48 9.45 -13.29
C THR A 105 -9.30 9.65 -14.55
N THR A 106 -8.74 10.29 -15.58
CA THR A 106 -9.38 10.41 -16.90
C THR A 106 -9.64 9.03 -17.51
N ALA A 107 -8.64 8.15 -17.50
CA ALA A 107 -8.80 6.78 -18.00
C ALA A 107 -9.86 5.98 -17.21
N VAL A 108 -9.98 6.22 -15.89
CA VAL A 108 -11.01 5.59 -15.06
C VAL A 108 -12.41 6.11 -15.39
N MET A 109 -12.57 7.40 -15.68
CA MET A 109 -13.83 7.96 -16.18
C MET A 109 -14.22 7.33 -17.51
N GLU A 110 -13.30 7.28 -18.47
CA GLU A 110 -13.55 6.76 -19.82
C GLU A 110 -13.87 5.26 -19.85
N ARG A 111 -13.13 4.46 -19.08
CA ARG A 111 -13.18 2.98 -19.17
C ARG A 111 -14.09 2.33 -18.14
N PHE A 112 -14.29 2.99 -16.99
CA PHE A 112 -14.98 2.39 -15.83
C PHE A 112 -16.03 3.32 -15.21
N GLY A 113 -16.41 4.40 -15.90
CA GLY A 113 -17.47 5.32 -15.45
C GLY A 113 -17.17 5.96 -14.10
N GLY A 114 -15.89 6.22 -13.80
CA GLY A 114 -15.46 6.87 -12.56
C GLY A 114 -15.31 5.93 -11.36
N HIS A 115 -15.46 4.62 -11.55
CA HIS A 115 -15.32 3.63 -10.49
C HIS A 115 -13.99 2.87 -10.61
N LEU A 116 -13.17 2.87 -9.56
CA LEU A 116 -11.96 2.06 -9.53
C LEU A 116 -12.31 0.56 -9.43
N PRO A 117 -11.79 -0.29 -10.33
CA PRO A 117 -12.03 -1.72 -10.27
C PRO A 117 -11.22 -2.35 -9.12
N ALA A 118 -11.77 -3.36 -8.45
CA ALA A 118 -11.07 -4.06 -7.37
C ALA A 118 -9.97 -5.01 -7.86
N LYS A 119 -10.05 -5.49 -9.11
CA LYS A 119 -9.15 -6.51 -9.64
C LYS A 119 -7.75 -5.93 -9.90
N PRO A 120 -6.68 -6.48 -9.30
CA PRO A 120 -5.33 -5.91 -9.40
C PRO A 120 -4.79 -5.91 -10.84
N GLU A 121 -5.17 -6.89 -11.66
CA GLU A 121 -4.77 -6.96 -13.07
C GLU A 121 -5.38 -5.81 -13.87
N ILE A 122 -6.62 -5.41 -13.54
CA ILE A 122 -7.29 -4.28 -14.20
C ILE A 122 -6.72 -2.96 -13.67
N LEU A 123 -6.50 -2.85 -12.36
CA LEU A 123 -5.86 -1.68 -11.74
C LEU A 123 -4.51 -1.37 -12.41
N ALA A 124 -3.69 -2.40 -12.65
CA ALA A 124 -2.38 -2.25 -13.29
C ALA A 124 -2.43 -1.75 -14.76
N THR A 125 -3.61 -1.73 -15.39
CA THR A 125 -3.79 -1.15 -16.73
C THR A 125 -4.09 0.35 -16.71
N ILE A 126 -4.25 0.96 -15.53
CA ILE A 126 -4.53 2.39 -15.38
C ILE A 126 -3.19 3.14 -15.38
N PRO A 127 -3.04 4.24 -16.15
CA PRO A 127 -1.83 5.05 -16.16
C PRO A 127 -1.39 5.46 -14.75
N GLY A 128 -0.11 5.24 -14.43
CA GLY A 128 0.46 5.56 -13.12
C GLY A 128 0.25 4.50 -12.04
N ILE A 129 -0.55 3.45 -12.29
CA ILE A 129 -0.75 2.33 -11.35
C ILE A 129 0.17 1.16 -11.73
N GLY A 130 1.32 1.07 -11.06
CA GLY A 130 2.23 -0.08 -11.15
C GLY A 130 1.88 -1.21 -10.17
N ALA A 131 2.73 -2.23 -10.11
CA ALA A 131 2.51 -3.41 -9.24
C ALA A 131 2.30 -3.04 -7.76
N TYR A 132 3.14 -2.14 -7.21
CA TYR A 132 2.99 -1.65 -5.84
C TYR A 132 1.61 -0.99 -5.63
N MET A 133 1.25 -0.05 -6.50
CA MET A 133 0.01 0.73 -6.38
C MET A 133 -1.23 -0.17 -6.53
N SER A 134 -1.18 -1.13 -7.45
CA SER A 134 -2.23 -2.13 -7.63
C SER A 134 -2.41 -2.98 -6.37
N GLY A 135 -1.32 -3.48 -5.78
CA GLY A 135 -1.37 -4.22 -4.52
C GLY A 135 -1.87 -3.36 -3.35
N SER A 136 -1.43 -2.11 -3.27
CA SER A 136 -1.83 -1.16 -2.22
C SER A 136 -3.34 -0.89 -2.30
N LEU A 137 -3.86 -0.54 -3.48
CA LEU A 137 -5.31 -0.33 -3.67
C LEU A 137 -6.13 -1.59 -3.45
N ALA A 138 -5.72 -2.72 -4.04
CA ALA A 138 -6.43 -3.99 -3.91
C ALA A 138 -6.51 -4.45 -2.44
N SER A 139 -5.43 -4.31 -1.67
CA SER A 139 -5.43 -4.73 -0.27
C SER A 139 -6.02 -3.70 0.68
N ILE A 140 -5.69 -2.42 0.56
CA ILE A 140 -6.15 -1.40 1.53
C ILE A 140 -7.60 -0.99 1.26
N ALA A 141 -7.97 -0.74 0.00
CA ALA A 141 -9.31 -0.26 -0.33
C ALA A 141 -10.32 -1.40 -0.49
N PHE A 142 -9.89 -2.54 -1.03
CA PHE A 142 -10.78 -3.66 -1.35
C PHE A 142 -10.58 -4.90 -0.48
N ASN A 143 -9.68 -4.85 0.51
CA ASN A 143 -9.37 -5.94 1.43
C ASN A 143 -9.01 -7.28 0.75
N LEU A 144 -8.40 -7.21 -0.44
CA LEU A 144 -7.94 -8.38 -1.18
C LEU A 144 -6.49 -8.74 -0.81
N PRO A 145 -6.13 -10.02 -0.69
CA PRO A 145 -4.79 -10.46 -0.27
C PRO A 145 -3.77 -10.33 -1.41
N VAL A 146 -3.52 -9.10 -1.85
CA VAL A 146 -2.61 -8.75 -2.95
C VAL A 146 -1.40 -8.00 -2.38
N PRO A 147 -0.16 -8.52 -2.53
CA PRO A 147 1.02 -7.89 -1.94
C PRO A 147 1.27 -6.46 -2.44
N ALA A 148 1.49 -5.52 -1.51
CA ALA A 148 2.01 -4.18 -1.78
C ALA A 148 3.42 -4.07 -1.19
N VAL A 149 4.44 -4.19 -2.03
CA VAL A 149 5.85 -4.28 -1.60
C VAL A 149 6.59 -2.99 -1.91
N ASP A 150 6.76 -2.12 -0.90
CA ASP A 150 7.59 -0.91 -0.98
C ASP A 150 8.98 -1.12 -0.35
N GLY A 151 9.77 -0.05 -0.26
CA GLY A 151 11.09 -0.11 0.38
C GLY A 151 11.06 -0.43 1.88
N ASN A 152 9.95 -0.16 2.58
CA ASN A 152 9.77 -0.52 3.99
C ASN A 152 9.53 -2.01 4.14
N VAL A 153 8.61 -2.57 3.35
CA VAL A 153 8.30 -4.01 3.31
C VAL A 153 9.52 -4.80 2.87
N ILE A 154 10.23 -4.36 1.82
CA ILE A 154 11.47 -5.01 1.36
C ILE A 154 12.45 -5.12 2.52
N ARG A 155 12.74 -4.01 3.21
CA ARG A 155 13.70 -3.99 4.32
C ARG A 155 13.26 -4.85 5.51
N LEU A 156 11.97 -4.81 5.85
CA LEU A 156 11.42 -5.60 6.95
C LEU A 156 11.56 -7.10 6.67
N VAL A 157 11.07 -7.54 5.51
CA VAL A 157 11.02 -8.96 5.15
C VAL A 157 12.41 -9.52 4.92
N THR A 158 13.33 -8.79 4.29
CA THR A 158 14.71 -9.26 4.13
C THR A 158 15.41 -9.47 5.46
N ARG A 159 15.15 -8.62 6.47
CA ARG A 159 15.68 -8.80 7.83
C ARG A 159 15.06 -10.00 8.54
N ILE A 160 13.74 -10.19 8.46
CA ILE A 160 13.06 -11.36 9.03
C ILE A 160 13.63 -12.66 8.45
N LEU A 161 13.87 -12.68 7.14
CA LEU A 161 14.37 -13.86 6.43
C LEU A 161 15.89 -14.04 6.53
N ALA A 162 16.62 -13.11 7.16
CA ALA A 162 18.08 -13.03 7.07
C ALA A 162 18.58 -13.18 5.62
N TRP A 163 17.89 -12.53 4.68
CA TRP A 163 18.09 -12.71 3.25
C TRP A 163 19.47 -12.19 2.81
N PRO A 164 20.32 -13.04 2.18
CA PRO A 164 21.74 -12.71 1.97
C PRO A 164 22.01 -11.91 0.69
N GLU A 165 21.08 -11.87 -0.26
CA GLU A 165 21.28 -11.19 -1.54
C GLU A 165 20.89 -9.70 -1.47
N ASP A 166 21.36 -8.93 -2.46
CA ASP A 166 20.89 -7.55 -2.66
C ASP A 166 19.36 -7.52 -2.82
N SER A 167 18.70 -6.72 -1.98
CA SER A 167 17.26 -6.52 -1.97
C SER A 167 16.67 -5.95 -3.27
N GLY A 168 17.51 -5.34 -4.12
CA GLY A 168 17.14 -4.77 -5.41
C GLY A 168 16.95 -5.80 -6.54
N THR A 169 17.47 -7.02 -6.38
CA THR A 169 17.41 -8.05 -7.43
C THR A 169 15.99 -8.52 -7.72
N ALA A 170 15.75 -9.01 -8.94
CA ALA A 170 14.47 -9.61 -9.30
C ALA A 170 14.12 -10.83 -8.43
N ASN A 171 15.13 -11.61 -8.04
CA ASN A 171 14.96 -12.76 -7.15
C ASN A 171 14.50 -12.33 -5.75
N SER A 172 15.18 -11.34 -5.14
CA SER A 172 14.79 -10.79 -3.84
C SER A 172 13.36 -10.26 -3.87
N LYS A 173 12.99 -9.47 -4.88
CA LYS A 173 11.62 -8.95 -5.03
C LYS A 173 10.58 -10.06 -5.14
N ARG A 174 10.87 -11.14 -5.88
CA ARG A 174 9.98 -12.30 -6.00
C ARG A 174 9.80 -13.00 -4.66
N VAL A 175 10.90 -13.33 -3.98
CA VAL A 175 10.87 -14.03 -2.68
C VAL A 175 10.11 -13.22 -1.62
N ILE A 176 10.36 -11.90 -1.55
CA ILE A 176 9.64 -11.01 -0.62
C ILE A 176 8.15 -10.96 -0.95
N THR A 177 7.80 -10.85 -2.23
CA THR A 177 6.40 -10.84 -2.68
C THR A 177 5.70 -12.15 -2.33
N ASP A 178 6.36 -13.29 -2.53
CA ASP A 178 5.84 -14.61 -2.21
C ASP A 178 5.67 -14.79 -0.69
N TRP A 179 6.61 -14.27 0.12
CA TRP A 179 6.51 -14.25 1.57
C TRP A 179 5.29 -13.44 2.03
N VAL A 180 5.13 -12.21 1.53
CA VAL A 180 3.97 -11.36 1.86
C VAL A 180 2.67 -12.05 1.45
N ARG A 181 2.64 -12.67 0.26
CA ARG A 181 1.45 -13.39 -0.22
C ARG A 181 1.07 -14.55 0.71
N ALA A 182 2.07 -15.29 1.22
CA ALA A 182 1.82 -16.38 2.14
C ALA A 182 1.21 -15.86 3.46
N HIS A 183 1.67 -14.72 3.98
CA HIS A 183 1.35 -14.25 5.34
C HIS A 183 0.03 -13.48 5.48
N PHE A 184 -0.73 -13.28 4.39
CA PHE A 184 -2.01 -12.59 4.48
C PHE A 184 -2.98 -13.31 5.43
N PRO A 185 -3.57 -12.60 6.41
CA PRO A 185 -4.63 -13.15 7.25
C PRO A 185 -5.93 -13.28 6.45
N ILE A 186 -6.83 -14.13 6.94
CA ILE A 186 -8.19 -14.23 6.41
C ILE A 186 -8.94 -12.94 6.78
N HIS A 187 -9.51 -12.26 5.77
CA HIS A 187 -10.36 -11.07 5.91
C HIS A 187 -9.71 -9.81 6.53
N ASP A 188 -8.38 -9.75 6.67
CA ASP A 188 -7.70 -8.56 7.21
C ASP A 188 -6.46 -8.14 6.40
N ALA A 189 -6.58 -8.17 5.07
CA ALA A 189 -5.51 -7.78 4.16
C ALA A 189 -5.17 -6.30 4.29
N ALA A 190 -6.16 -5.44 4.54
CA ALA A 190 -5.97 -4.01 4.66
C ALA A 190 -5.05 -3.64 5.84
N ASN A 191 -5.31 -4.17 7.05
CA ASN A 191 -4.45 -3.90 8.20
C ASN A 191 -3.10 -4.59 8.04
N PHE A 192 -3.06 -5.82 7.51
CA PHE A 192 -1.78 -6.52 7.32
C PHE A 192 -0.82 -5.77 6.40
N THR A 193 -1.30 -5.30 5.24
CA THR A 193 -0.51 -4.50 4.30
C THR A 193 0.02 -3.25 4.99
N GLN A 194 -0.85 -2.51 5.69
CA GLN A 194 -0.45 -1.28 6.37
C GLN A 194 0.48 -1.53 7.56
N ALA A 195 0.32 -2.65 8.27
CA ALA A 195 1.15 -3.04 9.38
C ALA A 195 2.59 -3.33 8.95
N LEU A 196 2.78 -4.02 7.82
CA LEU A 196 4.12 -4.23 7.25
C LEU A 196 4.82 -2.91 6.93
N MET A 197 4.09 -1.98 6.29
CA MET A 197 4.62 -0.65 5.96
C MET A 197 4.94 0.15 7.22
N GLU A 198 4.05 0.14 8.20
CA GLU A 198 4.18 0.90 9.45
C GLU A 198 5.32 0.39 10.32
N MET A 199 5.46 -0.94 10.44
CA MET A 199 6.56 -1.59 11.15
C MET A 199 7.90 -1.23 10.51
N GLY A 200 7.96 -1.24 9.18
CA GLY A 200 9.12 -0.75 8.45
C GLY A 200 9.40 0.74 8.70
N ALA A 201 8.36 1.58 8.75
CA ALA A 201 8.49 3.01 8.91
C ALA A 201 8.88 3.46 10.33
N LEU A 202 8.47 2.75 11.38
CA LEU A 202 8.62 3.20 12.77
C LEU A 202 9.65 2.41 13.59
N VAL A 203 9.80 1.12 13.31
CA VAL A 203 10.60 0.21 14.13
C VAL A 203 11.80 -0.30 13.35
N CYS A 204 11.54 -0.95 12.22
CA CYS A 204 12.56 -1.54 11.37
C CYS A 204 13.20 -0.47 10.46
N LEU A 205 13.83 0.54 11.06
CA LEU A 205 14.38 1.71 10.38
C LEU A 205 15.61 1.39 9.50
N PRO A 206 15.93 2.20 8.47
CA PRO A 206 17.11 2.00 7.62
C PRO A 206 18.42 1.96 8.41
N ARG A 207 18.56 2.84 9.42
CA ARG A 207 19.68 2.89 10.37
C ARG A 207 19.12 2.81 11.78
N ASN A 208 19.86 2.16 12.68
CA ASN A 208 19.49 1.98 14.09
C ASN A 208 18.03 1.50 14.28
N PRO A 209 17.66 0.32 13.72
CA PRO A 209 16.34 -0.25 13.95
C PRO A 209 16.09 -0.46 15.44
N ARG A 210 14.85 -0.28 15.87
CA ARG A 210 14.43 -0.39 17.26
C ARG A 210 14.10 -1.84 17.61
N CYS A 211 15.09 -2.74 17.48
CA CYS A 211 14.87 -4.18 17.60
C CYS A 211 14.32 -4.63 18.96
N PHE A 212 14.63 -3.91 20.04
CA PHE A 212 14.10 -4.22 21.38
C PHE A 212 12.64 -3.80 21.57
N ASP A 213 12.12 -2.93 20.70
CA ASP A 213 10.73 -2.48 20.69
C ASP A 213 9.89 -3.22 19.60
N CYS A 214 10.48 -4.23 18.95
CA CYS A 214 9.92 -4.94 17.79
C CYS A 214 9.16 -6.21 18.20
#